data_AF-A0A7J9E4W4-F1
#
_entry.id   AF-A0A7J9E4W4-F1
#
_cell.length_a   1.000
_cell.length_b   1.000
_cell.length_c   1.000
_cell.angle_alpha   90.00
_cell.angle_beta   90.00
_cell.angle_gamma   90.00
#
_symmetry.space_group_name_H-M   'P 1'
#
loop_
_entity.id
_entity.type
_entity.pdbx_description
1 polymer ?
#
loop_
_entity_poly.entity_id
_entity_poly.type
_entity_poly.pdbx_seq_one_letter_code
_entity_poly.pdbx_strand_id
1 'polypeptide(L)'
;MYSEDLLKRLVSELRGKLELLLAYVSTSRYEGLEVDREMAMKDAKALYKAGEKRLGTDEKTFIRIFSERSRAQLAAISAAYHDMYGGSLKKAVKSETSGKFERGLLTILQCSENPAKYFAKALHKAMKGLGTDDTTLIRIIVTRTEIDMQYIKAEYLRKYKKTLNDAVHSDTSGHYRTFLLSLLGPNN
;
A
#
# COMPACT_ATOMS: atom_id res chain seq x y z
N MET A 1 -23.15 4.04 4.08
CA MET A 1 -23.27 3.54 5.46
C MET A 1 -21.92 3.83 6.15
N TYR A 2 -21.85 4.83 7.03
CA TYR A 2 -20.66 5.26 7.80
C TYR A 2 -19.58 6.16 7.14
N SER A 3 -19.90 7.32 6.57
CA SER A 3 -18.82 8.30 6.26
C SER A 3 -18.45 9.17 7.46
N GLU A 4 -19.43 9.84 8.09
CA GLU A 4 -19.17 10.70 9.26
C GLU A 4 -18.83 9.92 10.53
N ASP A 5 -19.52 8.80 10.76
CA ASP A 5 -19.37 8.01 11.98
C ASP A 5 -18.03 7.24 12.01
N LEU A 6 -17.54 6.85 10.83
CA LEU A 6 -16.21 6.25 10.68
C LEU A 6 -15.12 7.27 10.98
N LEU A 7 -15.23 8.51 10.48
CA LEU A 7 -14.29 9.58 10.81
C LEU A 7 -14.30 9.90 12.31
N LYS A 8 -15.47 9.98 12.94
CA LYS A 8 -15.58 10.19 14.40
C LYS A 8 -14.97 9.03 15.19
N ARG A 9 -15.20 7.78 14.80
CA ARG A 9 -14.57 6.61 15.44
C ARG A 9 -13.07 6.61 15.26
N LEU A 10 -12.57 6.83 14.05
CA LEU A 10 -11.14 6.94 13.77
C LEU A 10 -10.50 8.07 14.59
N VAL A 11 -11.09 9.27 14.63
CA VAL A 11 -10.55 10.36 15.47
C VAL A 11 -10.51 9.98 16.96
N SER A 12 -11.51 9.25 17.47
CA SER A 12 -11.56 8.82 18.86
C SER A 12 -10.57 7.71 19.21
N GLU A 13 -10.36 6.74 18.30
CA GLU A 13 -9.52 5.56 18.50
C GLU A 13 -8.03 5.85 18.23
N LEU A 14 -7.72 6.83 17.38
CA LEU A 14 -6.40 7.00 16.79
C LEU A 14 -5.50 8.07 17.47
N ARG A 15 -5.64 8.29 18.78
CA ARG A 15 -4.84 9.29 19.54
C ARG A 15 -3.35 9.29 19.16
N GLY A 16 -2.84 10.46 18.76
CA GLY A 16 -1.42 10.87 18.78
C GLY A 16 -0.40 10.14 17.89
N LYS A 17 -0.76 9.08 17.14
CA LYS A 17 0.22 8.30 16.33
C LYS A 17 -0.26 7.85 14.95
N LEU A 18 -1.39 8.39 14.50
CA LEU A 18 -2.10 7.95 13.28
C LEU A 18 -2.54 9.14 12.42
N GLU A 19 -1.85 10.27 12.55
CA GLU A 19 -2.09 11.50 11.78
C GLU A 19 -2.06 11.24 10.26
N LEU A 20 -1.14 10.38 9.80
CA LEU A 20 -1.11 9.95 8.40
C LEU A 20 -2.43 9.29 7.98
N LEU A 21 -2.97 8.39 8.79
CA LEU A 21 -4.22 7.70 8.46
C LEU A 21 -5.38 8.68 8.46
N LEU A 22 -5.47 9.54 9.48
CA LEU A 22 -6.52 10.56 9.58
C LEU A 22 -6.49 11.52 8.39
N ALA A 23 -5.31 12.00 8.01
CA ALA A 23 -5.14 12.83 6.82
C ALA A 23 -5.55 12.06 5.57
N TYR A 24 -5.07 10.83 5.40
CA TYR A 24 -5.34 10.01 4.21
C TYR A 24 -6.83 9.70 4.01
N VAL A 25 -7.61 9.51 5.07
CA VAL A 25 -9.06 9.23 4.97
C VAL A 25 -9.93 10.49 4.90
N SER A 26 -9.44 11.63 5.39
CA SER A 26 -10.22 12.87 5.46
C SER A 26 -9.97 13.79 4.26
N THR A 27 -8.84 13.64 3.57
CA THR A 27 -8.50 14.44 2.40
C THR A 27 -9.27 13.94 1.18
N SER A 28 -10.08 14.82 0.57
CA SER A 28 -10.61 14.58 -0.78
C SER A 28 -9.46 14.69 -1.78
N ARG A 29 -9.12 13.58 -2.42
CA ARG A 29 -7.98 13.47 -3.32
C ARG A 29 -8.44 13.15 -4.74
N TYR A 30 -7.80 13.78 -5.71
CA TYR A 30 -7.96 13.43 -7.12
C TYR A 30 -7.44 12.01 -7.39
N GLU A 31 -8.24 11.16 -8.03
CA GLU A 31 -7.88 9.75 -8.32
C GLU A 31 -7.66 9.49 -9.83
N GLY A 32 -7.57 10.55 -10.64
CA GLY A 32 -7.25 10.44 -12.07
C GLY A 32 -5.80 10.03 -12.35
N LEU A 33 -5.51 9.83 -13.64
CA LEU A 33 -4.21 9.36 -14.14
C LEU A 33 -3.29 10.50 -14.59
N GLU A 34 -3.81 11.72 -14.59
CA GLU A 34 -3.15 12.94 -14.99
C GLU A 34 -2.01 13.27 -14.02
N VAL A 35 -0.86 13.62 -14.59
CA VAL A 35 0.37 13.89 -13.85
C VAL A 35 0.89 15.26 -14.20
N ASP A 36 1.09 16.09 -13.19
CA ASP A 36 1.85 17.33 -13.29
C ASP A 36 3.32 17.02 -12.97
N ARG A 37 4.16 17.02 -14.01
CA ARG A 37 5.59 16.72 -13.89
C ARG A 37 6.35 17.79 -13.10
N GLU A 38 5.98 19.06 -13.22
CA GLU A 38 6.64 20.12 -12.47
C GLU A 38 6.31 20.01 -10.98
N MET A 39 5.05 19.72 -10.65
CA MET A 39 4.64 19.42 -9.28
C MET A 39 5.36 18.18 -8.74
N ALA A 40 5.53 17.13 -9.56
CA ALA A 40 6.24 15.93 -9.14
C ALA A 40 7.69 16.22 -8.72
N MET A 41 8.41 17.04 -9.51
CA MET A 41 9.77 17.48 -9.16
C MET A 41 9.79 18.36 -7.90
N LYS A 42 8.81 19.26 -7.76
CA LYS A 42 8.67 20.12 -6.57
C LYS A 42 8.44 19.29 -5.30
N ASP A 43 7.52 18.32 -5.34
CA ASP A 43 7.23 17.45 -4.21
C ASP A 43 8.39 16.49 -3.91
N ALA A 44 9.09 15.97 -4.93
CA ALA A 44 10.31 15.17 -4.73
C ALA A 44 11.39 15.98 -4.00
N LYS A 45 11.60 17.24 -4.40
CA LYS A 45 12.52 18.16 -3.71
C LYS A 45 12.08 18.47 -2.29
N ALA A 46 10.78 18.61 -2.05
CA ALA A 46 10.23 18.81 -0.71
C ALA A 46 10.47 17.59 0.19
N LEU A 47 10.25 16.37 -0.32
CA LEU A 47 10.51 15.13 0.42
C LEU A 47 12.00 14.96 0.77
N TYR A 48 12.90 15.26 -0.17
CA TYR A 48 14.35 15.21 0.10
C TYR A 48 14.76 16.22 1.18
N LYS A 49 14.23 17.45 1.11
CA LYS A 49 14.42 18.48 2.13
C LYS A 49 13.83 18.12 3.49
N ALA A 50 12.72 17.37 3.50
CA ALA A 50 12.01 16.95 4.70
C ALA A 50 12.63 15.71 5.37
N GLY A 51 13.50 14.97 4.68
CA GLY A 51 14.20 13.80 5.20
C GLY A 51 15.71 13.95 5.09
N GLU A 52 16.31 13.27 4.10
CA GLU A 52 17.76 13.10 3.95
C GLU A 52 18.61 14.40 3.99
N LYS A 53 18.04 15.57 3.68
CA LYS A 53 18.78 16.84 3.70
C LYS A 53 18.79 17.57 5.06
N ARG A 54 18.17 17.02 6.09
CA ARG A 54 18.08 17.65 7.42
C ARG A 54 18.36 16.63 8.54
N LEU A 55 18.59 17.14 9.75
CA LEU A 55 18.59 16.30 10.95
C LEU A 55 17.16 16.09 11.42
N GLY A 56 16.80 14.82 11.64
CA GLY A 56 15.43 14.40 11.92
C GLY A 56 14.51 14.54 10.71
N THR A 57 13.23 14.24 10.90
CA THR A 57 12.28 14.14 9.78
C THR A 57 11.13 15.13 9.96
N ASP A 58 10.82 15.88 8.90
CA ASP A 58 9.60 16.68 8.82
C ASP A 58 8.42 15.80 8.40
N GLU A 59 7.86 15.09 9.38
CA GLU A 59 6.74 14.17 9.18
C GLU A 59 5.51 14.86 8.56
N LYS A 60 5.30 16.16 8.82
CA LYS A 60 4.15 16.91 8.26
C LYS A 60 4.24 17.03 6.75
N THR A 61 5.43 17.26 6.20
CA THR A 61 5.63 17.29 4.75
C THR A 61 5.36 15.92 4.11
N PHE A 62 5.81 14.83 4.74
CA PHE A 62 5.50 13.47 4.30
C PHE A 62 3.99 13.20 4.34
N ILE A 63 3.33 13.49 5.47
CA ILE A 63 1.89 13.29 5.64
C ILE A 63 1.12 14.03 4.55
N ARG A 64 1.38 15.34 4.39
CA ARG A 64 0.69 16.18 3.40
C ARG A 64 0.81 15.62 1.98
N ILE A 65 2.03 15.31 1.53
CA ILE A 65 2.26 14.82 0.16
C ILE A 65 1.60 13.45 -0.03
N PHE A 66 1.74 12.53 0.93
CA PHE A 66 1.21 11.17 0.81
C PHE A 66 -0.31 11.09 0.99
N SER A 67 -0.95 12.05 1.65
CA SER A 67 -2.41 12.11 1.78
C SER A 67 -3.08 12.83 0.61
N GLU A 68 -2.47 13.90 0.09
CA GLU A 68 -3.10 14.78 -0.90
C GLU A 68 -2.83 14.40 -2.37
N ARG A 69 -1.73 13.72 -2.69
CA ARG A 69 -1.36 13.44 -4.09
C ARG A 69 -1.96 12.16 -4.62
N SER A 70 -2.55 12.24 -5.82
CA SER A 70 -3.13 11.09 -6.53
C SER A 70 -2.13 9.94 -6.64
N ARG A 71 -2.63 8.73 -6.84
CA ARG A 71 -1.77 7.55 -7.00
C ARG A 71 -0.82 7.71 -8.20
N ALA A 72 -1.32 8.22 -9.32
CA ALA A 72 -0.50 8.50 -10.51
C ALA A 72 0.57 9.57 -10.21
N GLN A 73 0.19 10.65 -9.52
CA GLN A 73 1.11 11.72 -9.13
C GLN A 73 2.17 11.23 -8.16
N LEU A 74 1.83 10.39 -7.17
CA LEU A 74 2.78 9.85 -6.21
C LEU A 74 3.78 8.87 -6.86
N ALA A 75 3.35 8.09 -7.85
CA ALA A 75 4.26 7.29 -8.67
C ALA A 75 5.23 8.18 -9.47
N ALA A 76 4.74 9.29 -10.04
CA ALA A 76 5.58 10.27 -10.72
C ALA A 76 6.58 10.98 -9.77
N ILE A 77 6.16 11.27 -8.54
CA ILE A 77 7.06 11.80 -7.49
C ILE A 77 8.16 10.78 -7.16
N SER A 78 7.82 9.49 -7.03
CA SER A 78 8.79 8.41 -6.79
C SER A 78 9.86 8.35 -7.90
N ALA A 79 9.43 8.46 -9.16
CA ALA A 79 10.32 8.49 -10.32
C ALA A 79 11.20 9.76 -10.34
N ALA A 80 10.60 10.94 -10.17
CA ALA A 80 11.35 12.20 -10.12
C ALA A 80 12.38 12.23 -8.98
N TYR A 81 12.03 11.67 -7.81
CA TYR A 81 12.96 11.55 -6.69
C TYR A 81 14.18 10.70 -7.04
N HIS A 82 13.96 9.56 -7.70
CA HIS A 82 15.05 8.70 -8.18
C HIS A 82 15.96 9.43 -9.17
N ASP A 83 15.38 10.12 -10.15
CA ASP A 83 16.15 10.81 -11.18
C ASP A 83 16.97 11.98 -10.61
N MET A 84 16.45 12.67 -9.59
CA MET A 84 17.11 13.82 -8.97
C MET A 84 18.20 13.44 -7.96
N TYR A 85 18.04 12.32 -7.24
CA TYR A 85 18.87 12.00 -6.07
C TYR A 85 19.57 10.64 -6.16
N GLY A 86 19.32 9.84 -7.19
CA GLY A 86 19.93 8.52 -7.40
C GLY A 86 19.46 7.42 -6.44
N GLY A 87 18.77 7.78 -5.36
CA GLY A 87 18.12 6.86 -4.41
C GLY A 87 16.62 6.73 -4.68
N SER A 88 16.01 5.59 -4.33
CA SER A 88 14.56 5.48 -4.42
C SER A 88 13.88 6.13 -3.22
N LEU A 89 12.72 6.77 -3.45
CA LEU A 89 11.91 7.35 -2.38
C LEU A 89 11.57 6.33 -1.29
N LYS A 90 11.39 5.06 -1.68
CA LYS A 90 11.21 3.95 -0.75
C LYS A 90 12.38 3.76 0.22
N LYS A 91 13.63 3.94 -0.22
CA LYS A 91 14.81 3.84 0.64
C LYS A 91 14.85 5.03 1.60
N ALA A 92 14.60 6.24 1.10
CA ALA A 92 14.52 7.44 1.93
C ALA A 92 13.45 7.31 3.04
N VAL A 93 12.23 6.85 2.72
CA VAL A 93 11.21 6.60 3.75
C VAL A 93 11.71 5.65 4.84
N LYS A 94 12.47 4.62 4.48
CA LYS A 94 13.01 3.64 5.44
C LYS A 94 14.16 4.16 6.30
N SER A 95 14.96 5.09 5.79
CA SER A 95 16.04 5.69 6.58
C SER A 95 15.50 6.76 7.54
N GLU A 96 14.48 7.49 7.11
CA GLU A 96 13.99 8.69 7.81
C GLU A 96 12.83 8.43 8.78
N THR A 97 12.16 7.27 8.69
CA THR A 97 10.96 7.00 9.51
C THR A 97 11.03 5.60 10.13
N SER A 98 10.16 5.35 11.12
CA SER A 98 10.08 4.04 11.77
C SER A 98 8.66 3.66 12.17
N GLY A 99 8.49 2.43 12.67
CA GLY A 99 7.27 2.00 13.34
C GLY A 99 6.04 1.93 12.42
N LYS A 100 4.91 2.46 12.88
CA LYS A 100 3.64 2.46 12.11
C LYS A 100 3.64 3.53 11.01
N PHE A 101 4.31 4.65 11.23
CA PHE A 101 4.39 5.74 10.26
C PHE A 101 5.13 5.30 8.99
N GLU A 102 6.32 4.69 9.14
CA GLU A 102 7.08 4.09 8.03
C GLU A 102 6.22 3.09 7.24
N ARG A 103 5.55 2.16 7.95
CA ARG A 103 4.69 1.15 7.31
C ARG A 103 3.56 1.78 6.53
N GLY A 104 2.95 2.85 7.03
CA GLY A 104 1.90 3.59 6.35
C GLY A 104 2.38 4.21 5.04
N LEU A 105 3.46 5.01 5.10
CA LEU A 105 4.06 5.64 3.92
C LEU A 105 4.49 4.60 2.87
N LEU A 106 5.17 3.53 3.30
CA LEU A 106 5.59 2.45 2.41
C LEU A 106 4.42 1.68 1.78
N THR A 107 3.28 1.60 2.47
CA THR A 107 2.07 0.96 1.93
C THR A 107 1.43 1.84 0.88
N ILE A 108 1.26 3.13 1.18
CA ILE A 108 0.71 4.12 0.23
C ILE A 108 1.56 4.16 -1.05
N LEU A 109 2.89 4.25 -0.92
CA LEU A 109 3.81 4.28 -2.06
C LEU A 109 3.77 2.98 -2.88
N GLN A 110 3.70 1.82 -2.23
CA GLN A 110 3.61 0.55 -2.96
C GLN A 110 2.29 0.41 -3.71
N CYS A 111 1.18 0.88 -3.13
CA CYS A 111 -0.13 0.87 -3.78
C CYS A 111 -0.25 1.94 -4.88
N SER A 112 0.50 3.04 -4.81
CA SER A 112 0.56 4.01 -5.91
C SER A 112 1.32 3.45 -7.12
N GLU A 113 2.39 2.68 -6.89
CA GLU A 113 3.20 2.07 -7.95
C GLU A 113 2.56 0.81 -8.55
N ASN A 114 2.16 -0.16 -7.71
CA ASN A 114 1.59 -1.44 -8.16
C ASN A 114 0.82 -2.13 -7.01
N PRO A 115 -0.51 -1.91 -6.91
CA PRO A 115 -1.36 -2.54 -5.89
C PRO A 115 -1.32 -4.06 -5.93
N ALA A 116 -1.33 -4.65 -7.14
CA ALA A 116 -1.35 -6.10 -7.30
C ALA A 116 -0.11 -6.74 -6.64
N LYS A 117 1.06 -6.12 -6.82
CA LYS A 117 2.32 -6.52 -6.18
C LYS A 117 2.30 -6.31 -4.67
N TYR A 118 1.56 -5.32 -4.14
CA TYR A 118 1.36 -5.17 -2.70
C TYR A 118 0.50 -6.32 -2.15
N PHE A 119 -0.67 -6.56 -2.72
CA PHE A 119 -1.59 -7.62 -2.27
C PHE A 119 -0.97 -9.02 -2.41
N ALA A 120 -0.25 -9.29 -3.51
CA ALA A 120 0.49 -10.54 -3.67
C ALA A 120 1.50 -10.77 -2.53
N LYS A 121 2.20 -9.71 -2.08
CA LYS A 121 3.08 -9.80 -0.91
C LYS A 121 2.33 -10.02 0.39
N ALA A 122 1.20 -9.34 0.58
CA ALA A 122 0.40 -9.47 1.79
C ALA A 122 -0.19 -10.88 1.90
N LEU A 123 -0.74 -11.43 0.81
CA LEU A 123 -1.22 -12.81 0.72
C LEU A 123 -0.10 -13.81 1.01
N HIS A 124 1.08 -13.64 0.41
CA HIS A 124 2.19 -14.53 0.68
C HIS A 124 2.61 -14.49 2.16
N LYS A 125 2.67 -13.30 2.76
CA LYS A 125 2.98 -13.17 4.19
C LYS A 125 1.91 -13.82 5.08
N ALA A 126 0.64 -13.72 4.69
CA ALA A 126 -0.46 -14.31 5.44
C ALA A 126 -0.40 -15.85 5.46
N MET A 127 0.15 -16.45 4.40
CA MET A 127 0.30 -17.92 4.27
C MET A 127 1.74 -18.41 4.53
N LYS A 128 2.65 -17.54 5.00
CA LYS A 128 4.05 -17.93 5.20
C LYS A 128 4.29 -18.27 6.67
N GLY A 129 4.67 -19.52 6.93
CA GLY A 129 5.13 -19.96 8.25
C GLY A 129 4.28 -21.12 8.77
N LEU A 130 4.29 -21.31 10.09
CA LEU A 130 3.37 -22.23 10.75
C LEU A 130 2.04 -21.52 10.99
N GLY A 131 0.97 -22.08 10.44
CA GLY A 131 -0.36 -21.49 10.47
C GLY A 131 -0.58 -20.38 9.43
N THR A 132 -1.78 -19.81 9.44
CA THR A 132 -2.27 -18.85 8.45
C THR A 132 -2.85 -17.63 9.14
N ASP A 133 -2.55 -16.43 8.68
CA ASP A 133 -3.32 -15.22 9.03
C ASP A 133 -4.61 -15.20 8.21
N ASP A 134 -5.58 -16.01 8.65
CA ASP A 134 -6.89 -16.18 8.01
C ASP A 134 -7.62 -14.85 7.84
N THR A 135 -7.46 -13.94 8.79
CA THR A 135 -8.12 -12.62 8.78
C THR A 135 -7.61 -11.77 7.63
N THR A 136 -6.30 -11.77 7.36
CA THR A 136 -5.73 -11.07 6.20
C THR A 136 -6.03 -11.82 4.89
N LEU A 137 -5.93 -13.15 4.90
CA LEU A 137 -6.19 -13.97 3.72
C LEU A 137 -7.60 -13.77 3.18
N ILE A 138 -8.62 -13.94 4.04
CA ILE A 138 -10.02 -13.80 3.66
C ILE A 138 -10.34 -12.37 3.23
N ARG A 139 -9.84 -11.37 3.97
CA ARG A 139 -10.09 -9.95 3.68
C ARG A 139 -9.58 -9.59 2.29
N ILE A 140 -8.36 -10.01 1.93
CA ILE A 140 -7.83 -9.70 0.61
C ILE A 140 -8.57 -10.47 -0.48
N ILE A 141 -8.79 -11.79 -0.33
CA ILE A 141 -9.46 -12.57 -1.38
C ILE A 141 -10.86 -12.03 -1.66
N VAL A 142 -11.66 -11.81 -0.61
CA VAL A 142 -13.04 -11.32 -0.74
C VAL A 142 -13.09 -9.90 -1.31
N THR A 143 -12.28 -8.97 -0.79
CA THR A 143 -12.38 -7.56 -1.22
C THR A 143 -11.75 -7.27 -2.58
N ARG A 144 -10.91 -8.18 -3.11
CA ARG A 144 -10.18 -7.97 -4.36
C ARG A 144 -10.66 -8.85 -5.51
N THR A 145 -11.48 -9.87 -5.24
CA THR A 145 -11.89 -10.87 -6.26
C THR A 145 -12.45 -10.21 -7.53
N GLU A 146 -13.37 -9.25 -7.38
CA GLU A 146 -14.03 -8.58 -8.51
C GLU A 146 -13.31 -7.31 -9.01
N ILE A 147 -12.15 -6.95 -8.44
CA ILE A 147 -11.47 -5.69 -8.72
C ILE A 147 -10.20 -5.90 -9.55
N ASP A 148 -9.23 -6.66 -9.01
CA ASP A 148 -7.90 -6.78 -9.59
C ASP A 148 -7.23 -8.13 -9.32
N MET A 149 -8.01 -9.16 -8.96
CA MET A 149 -7.49 -10.48 -8.58
C MET A 149 -6.61 -11.13 -9.65
N GLN A 150 -6.93 -10.97 -10.93
CA GLN A 150 -6.11 -11.54 -12.01
C GLN A 150 -4.70 -10.93 -12.03
N TYR A 151 -4.59 -9.61 -11.81
CA TYR A 151 -3.29 -8.95 -11.69
C TYR A 151 -2.54 -9.40 -10.42
N ILE A 152 -3.26 -9.58 -9.30
CA ILE A 152 -2.68 -10.10 -8.05
C ILE A 152 -2.12 -11.51 -8.26
N LYS A 153 -2.86 -12.40 -8.93
CA LYS A 153 -2.43 -13.76 -9.30
C LYS A 153 -1.16 -13.72 -10.15
N ALA A 154 -1.13 -12.90 -11.19
CA ALA A 154 0.03 -12.75 -12.07
C ALA A 154 1.27 -12.26 -11.29
N GLU A 155 1.13 -11.24 -10.43
CA GLU A 155 2.22 -10.74 -9.59
C GLU A 155 2.69 -11.77 -8.55
N TYR A 156 1.76 -12.56 -7.98
CA TYR A 156 2.08 -13.63 -7.06
C TYR A 156 2.92 -14.71 -7.76
N LEU A 157 2.46 -15.21 -8.91
CA LEU A 157 3.16 -16.21 -9.71
C LEU A 157 4.55 -15.70 -10.14
N ARG A 158 4.60 -14.49 -10.69
CA ARG A 158 5.86 -13.86 -11.16
C ARG A 158 6.91 -13.83 -10.06
N LYS A 159 6.49 -13.49 -8.83
CA LYS A 159 7.39 -13.30 -7.68
C LYS A 159 7.73 -14.59 -6.92
N TYR A 160 6.75 -15.47 -6.68
CA TYR A 160 6.92 -16.63 -5.80
C TYR A 160 7.01 -17.96 -6.55
N LYS A 161 6.88 -17.94 -7.88
CA LYS A 161 7.00 -19.13 -8.76
C LYS A 161 6.02 -20.25 -8.39
N LYS A 162 4.90 -19.88 -7.76
CA LYS A 162 3.78 -20.74 -7.37
C LYS A 162 2.49 -19.97 -7.63
N THR A 163 1.44 -20.62 -8.13
CA THR A 163 0.17 -19.94 -8.34
C THR A 163 -0.46 -19.57 -6.99
N LEU A 164 -1.26 -18.51 -6.95
CA LEU A 164 -1.98 -18.13 -5.73
C LEU A 164 -2.95 -19.23 -5.29
N ASN A 165 -3.61 -19.90 -6.25
CA ASN A 165 -4.50 -21.02 -5.94
C ASN A 165 -3.76 -22.17 -5.27
N ASP A 166 -2.59 -22.57 -5.78
CA ASP A 166 -1.81 -23.66 -5.17
C ASP A 166 -1.31 -23.27 -3.77
N ALA A 167 -1.00 -21.98 -3.56
CA ALA A 167 -0.63 -21.49 -2.24
C ALA A 167 -1.80 -21.60 -1.25
N VAL A 168 -2.98 -21.12 -1.63
CA VAL A 168 -4.20 -21.23 -0.82
C VAL A 168 -4.58 -22.69 -0.59
N HIS A 169 -4.48 -23.54 -1.62
CA HIS A 169 -4.78 -24.96 -1.51
C HIS A 169 -3.85 -25.66 -0.51
N SER A 170 -2.55 -25.33 -0.51
CA SER A 170 -1.62 -25.94 0.44
C SER A 170 -1.80 -25.45 1.88
N ASP A 171 -2.28 -24.22 2.07
CA ASP A 171 -2.26 -23.55 3.37
C ASP A 171 -3.58 -23.63 4.14
N THR A 172 -4.70 -23.84 3.42
CA THR A 172 -6.05 -23.91 4.02
C THR A 172 -6.64 -25.32 3.88
N SER A 173 -7.77 -25.66 4.51
CA SER A 173 -8.41 -26.98 4.37
C SER A 173 -9.94 -26.91 4.43
N GLY A 174 -10.61 -28.04 4.14
CA GLY A 174 -12.07 -28.19 4.26
C GLY A 174 -12.89 -27.20 3.44
N HIS A 175 -14.09 -26.86 3.93
CA HIS A 175 -14.99 -25.91 3.28
C HIS A 175 -14.39 -24.51 3.14
N TYR A 176 -13.52 -24.11 4.08
CA TYR A 176 -12.81 -22.84 4.01
C TYR A 176 -11.92 -22.75 2.76
N ARG A 177 -11.13 -23.80 2.47
CA ARG A 177 -10.36 -23.91 1.23
C ARG A 177 -11.27 -23.83 0.01
N THR A 178 -12.33 -24.62 -0.01
CA THR A 178 -13.27 -24.65 -1.15
C THR A 178 -13.84 -23.27 -1.43
N PHE A 179 -14.28 -22.56 -0.38
CA PHE A 179 -14.80 -21.20 -0.50
C PHE A 179 -13.77 -20.23 -1.09
N LEU A 180 -12.54 -20.20 -0.57
CA LEU A 180 -11.50 -19.31 -1.07
C LEU A 180 -11.11 -19.62 -2.52
N LEU A 181 -10.99 -20.90 -2.88
CA LEU A 181 -10.66 -21.30 -4.25
C LEU A 181 -11.77 -20.96 -5.23
N SER A 182 -13.04 -21.06 -4.82
CA SER A 182 -14.19 -20.61 -5.63
C SER A 182 -14.12 -19.11 -5.91
N LEU A 183 -13.76 -18.30 -4.91
CA LEU A 183 -13.57 -16.85 -5.11
C LEU A 183 -12.36 -16.52 -5.99
N LEU A 184 -11.31 -17.33 -5.96
CA LEU A 184 -10.16 -17.12 -6.84
C LEU A 184 -10.48 -17.49 -8.29
N GLY A 185 -11.36 -18.47 -8.52
CA GLY A 185 -11.59 -19.04 -9.85
C GLY A 185 -10.37 -19.81 -10.37
N PRO A 186 -10.36 -20.22 -11.64
CA PRO A 186 -9.32 -21.09 -12.21
C PRO A 186 -7.92 -20.46 -12.24
N ASN A 187 -6.90 -21.30 -12.41
CA ASN A 187 -5.54 -20.89 -12.76
C ASN A 187 -5.51 -20.57 -14.25
N ASN A 188 -5.54 -19.28 -14.60
CA ASN A 188 -5.24 -18.82 -15.95
C ASN A 188 -3.79 -18.36 -16.04
#